data_AF-A0A4C1T591-F1
#
_entry.id   AF-A0A4C1T591-F1
#
_cell.length_a   1.000
_cell.length_b   1.000
_cell.length_c   1.000
_cell.angle_alpha   90.00
_cell.angle_beta   90.00
_cell.angle_gamma   90.00
#
_symmetry.space_group_name_H-M   'P 1'
#
loop_
_entity.id
_entity.type
_entity.pdbx_description
1 polymer ?
#
loop_
_entity_poly.entity_id
_entity_poly.type
_entity_poly.pdbx_seq_one_letter_code
_entity_poly.pdbx_strand_id
1 'polypeptide(L)'
;MIHCLADLELAVREHFEIESLGITQRERENAEVKRASRILNDTTRRIGNKWETGLLWKEDDPRFPDNYNGARKRLTNIENKMDRDPAFAAATAQIEN
;
A
#
# COMPACT_ATOMS: atom_id res chain seq x y z
N MET A 1 19.53 -30.57 -51.31
CA MET A 1 18.19 -30.15 -50.83
C MET A 1 18.03 -30.34 -49.32
N ILE A 2 18.58 -31.40 -48.71
CA ILE A 2 18.53 -31.64 -47.24
C ILE A 2 19.41 -30.64 -46.45
N HIS A 3 20.56 -30.22 -46.99
CA HIS A 3 21.45 -29.25 -46.31
C HIS A 3 20.79 -27.88 -46.07
N CYS A 4 20.05 -27.34 -47.03
CA CYS A 4 19.41 -26.03 -46.88
C CYS A 4 18.34 -25.99 -45.79
N LEU A 5 17.71 -27.12 -45.46
CA LEU A 5 16.72 -27.17 -44.38
C LEU A 5 17.40 -27.09 -43.01
N ALA A 6 18.52 -27.79 -42.84
CA ALA A 6 19.32 -27.74 -41.63
C ALA A 6 19.95 -26.35 -41.41
N ASP A 7 20.37 -25.70 -42.50
CA ASP A 7 20.91 -24.33 -42.45
C ASP A 7 19.84 -23.31 -42.02
N LEU A 8 18.59 -23.49 -42.48
CA LEU A 8 17.47 -22.64 -42.08
C LEU A 8 17.06 -22.85 -40.62
N GLU A 9 16.99 -24.10 -40.17
CA GLU A 9 16.69 -24.43 -38.77
C GLU A 9 17.76 -23.86 -37.83
N LEU A 10 19.03 -23.91 -38.23
CA LEU A 10 20.14 -23.32 -37.49
C LEU A 10 19.98 -21.80 -37.39
N ALA A 11 19.73 -21.12 -38.51
CA ALA A 11 19.57 -19.67 -38.55
C ALA A 11 18.36 -19.19 -37.73
N VAL A 12 17.24 -19.93 -37.77
CA VAL A 12 16.05 -19.62 -36.97
C VAL A 12 16.34 -19.80 -35.48
N ARG A 13 17.05 -20.85 -35.09
CA ARG A 13 17.44 -21.07 -33.69
C ARG A 13 18.36 -19.97 -33.16
N GLU A 14 19.38 -19.62 -33.93
CA GLU A 14 20.33 -18.55 -33.56
C GLU A 14 19.63 -17.20 -33.44
N HIS A 15 18.67 -16.91 -34.33
CA HIS A 15 17.84 -15.70 -34.25
C HIS A 15 17.05 -15.64 -32.94
N PHE A 16 16.36 -16.73 -32.58
CA PHE A 16 15.59 -16.78 -31.34
C PHE A 16 16.47 -16.79 -30.08
N GLU A 17 17.66 -17.38 -30.12
CA GLU A 17 18.63 -17.27 -29.04
C GLU A 17 19.06 -15.82 -28.83
N ILE A 18 19.37 -15.08 -29.91
CA ILE A 18 19.75 -13.67 -29.85
C ILE A 18 18.57 -12.78 -29.41
N GLU A 19 17.34 -13.04 -29.89
CA GLU A 19 16.14 -12.33 -29.43
C GLU A 19 15.79 -12.65 -27.97
N SER A 20 16.08 -13.86 -27.48
CA SER A 20 15.88 -14.23 -26.08
C SER A 20 16.81 -13.48 -25.12
N LEU A 21 17.95 -12.99 -25.64
CA LEU A 21 18.83 -12.04 -24.95
C LEU A 21 18.26 -10.61 -24.96
N GLY A 22 17.04 -10.43 -25.46
CA GLY A 22 16.32 -9.17 -25.46
C GLY A 22 16.53 -8.41 -24.17
N ILE A 23 16.69 -7.09 -24.31
CA ILE A 23 16.76 -6.16 -23.19
C ILE A 23 15.43 -6.30 -22.46
N THR A 24 15.37 -7.18 -21.46
CA THR A 24 14.30 -7.16 -20.48
C THR A 24 14.45 -5.81 -19.83
N GLN A 25 13.57 -4.88 -20.22
CA GLN A 25 13.42 -3.63 -19.51
C GLN A 25 13.02 -4.04 -18.10
N ARG A 26 14.02 -4.15 -17.21
CA ARG A 26 13.77 -4.26 -15.78
C ARG A 26 13.01 -3.01 -15.44
N GLU A 27 11.69 -3.13 -15.34
CA GLU A 27 10.88 -2.09 -14.75
C GLU A 27 11.55 -1.76 -13.42
N ARG A 28 11.96 -0.50 -13.27
CA ARG A 28 12.49 -0.05 -11.99
C ARG A 28 11.35 -0.20 -11.01
N GLU A 29 11.42 -1.26 -10.20
CA GLU A 29 10.45 -1.50 -9.15
C GLU A 29 10.37 -0.25 -8.27
N ASN A 30 9.18 0.36 -8.28
CA ASN A 30 8.87 1.53 -7.45
C ASN A 30 9.15 1.19 -5.98
N ALA A 31 9.72 2.13 -5.23
CA ALA A 31 10.01 1.95 -3.80
C ALA A 31 8.76 1.55 -3.01
N GLU A 32 7.60 2.09 -3.37
CA GLU A 32 6.31 1.73 -2.76
C GLU A 32 5.92 0.28 -3.04
N VAL A 33 6.19 -0.22 -4.25
CA VAL A 33 5.92 -1.61 -4.63
C VAL A 33 6.85 -2.55 -3.86
N LYS A 34 8.13 -2.20 -3.73
CA LYS A 34 9.06 -2.97 -2.88
C LYS A 34 8.62 -3.00 -1.43
N ARG A 35 8.14 -1.87 -0.88
CA ARG A 35 7.62 -1.77 0.48
C ARG A 35 6.39 -2.65 0.67
N ALA A 36 5.43 -2.55 -0.25
CA ALA A 36 4.22 -3.37 -0.24
C ALA A 36 4.56 -4.86 -0.30
N SER A 37 5.46 -5.27 -1.19
CA SER A 37 5.91 -6.66 -1.30
C SER A 37 6.57 -7.17 -0.02
N ARG A 38 7.40 -6.32 0.63
CA ARG A 38 7.99 -6.66 1.93
C ARG A 38 6.90 -6.89 2.98
N ILE A 39 5.97 -5.96 3.14
CA ILE A 39 4.86 -6.09 4.12
C ILE A 39 4.07 -7.37 3.85
N LEU A 40 3.71 -7.63 2.60
CA LEU A 40 2.97 -8.83 2.21
C LEU A 40 3.71 -10.10 2.63
N ASN A 41 5.00 -10.22 2.29
CA ASN A 41 5.80 -11.40 2.60
C ASN A 41 6.03 -11.59 4.10
N ASP A 42 6.25 -10.51 4.85
CA ASP A 42 6.60 -10.57 6.27
C ASP A 42 5.39 -10.79 7.18
N THR A 43 4.21 -10.30 6.77
CA THR A 43 3.03 -10.25 7.65
C THR A 43 1.92 -11.21 7.24
N THR A 44 2.00 -11.82 6.04
CA THR A 44 0.98 -12.77 5.60
C THR A 44 1.09 -14.07 6.38
N ARG A 45 0.03 -14.40 7.15
CA ARG A 45 -0.06 -15.69 7.83
C ARG A 45 -1.47 -16.26 7.77
N ARG A 46 -1.54 -17.58 7.89
CA ARG A 46 -2.80 -18.31 7.92
C ARG A 46 -3.34 -18.38 9.34
N ILE A 47 -4.58 -17.93 9.54
CA ILE A 47 -5.33 -18.06 10.78
C ILE A 47 -6.53 -18.96 10.52
N GLY A 48 -6.41 -20.23 10.92
CA GLY A 48 -7.42 -21.27 10.66
C GLY A 48 -7.71 -21.42 9.16
N ASN A 49 -8.91 -21.03 8.74
CA ASN A 49 -9.36 -21.07 7.35
C ASN A 49 -9.22 -19.74 6.61
N LYS A 50 -8.62 -18.73 7.24
CA LYS A 50 -8.44 -17.39 6.66
C LYS A 50 -6.97 -17.02 6.58
N TRP A 51 -6.66 -16.00 5.80
CA TRP A 51 -5.36 -15.35 5.76
C TRP A 51 -5.49 -13.94 6.31
N GLU A 52 -4.49 -13.50 7.05
CA GLU A 52 -4.31 -12.10 7.39
C GLU A 52 -3.00 -11.60 6.81
N THR A 53 -2.94 -10.32 6.49
CA THR A 53 -1.75 -9.60 6.04
C THR A 53 -1.81 -8.19 6.61
N GLY A 54 -0.64 -7.58 6.78
CA GLY A 54 -0.48 -6.16 7.09
C GLY A 54 -1.00 -5.28 5.95
N LEU A 55 -1.33 -4.04 6.30
CA LEU A 55 -1.81 -3.03 5.36
C LEU A 55 -0.65 -2.58 4.45
N LEU A 56 -0.66 -3.03 3.19
CA LEU A 56 0.45 -2.78 2.24
C LEU A 56 0.74 -1.29 2.01
N TRP A 57 -0.30 -0.47 2.12
CA TRP A 57 -0.26 0.98 1.92
C TRP A 57 -0.02 1.78 3.20
N LYS A 58 -0.02 1.14 4.38
CA LYS A 58 0.24 1.82 5.64
C LYS A 58 1.72 2.15 5.78
N GLU A 59 2.01 3.37 6.19
CA GLU A 59 3.38 3.78 6.53
C GLU A 59 3.82 3.13 7.84
N ASP A 60 5.08 2.70 7.90
CA ASP A 60 5.65 2.04 9.08
C ASP A 60 5.79 3.03 10.27
N ASP A 61 6.11 4.30 10.00
CA ASP A 61 6.24 5.38 10.99
C ASP A 61 5.49 6.64 10.53
N PRO A 62 4.15 6.69 10.68
CA PRO A 62 3.37 7.86 10.29
C PRO A 62 3.68 9.01 11.26
N ARG A 63 4.34 10.04 10.75
CA ARG A 63 4.66 11.25 11.54
C ARG A 63 3.42 12.12 11.65
N PHE A 64 2.73 12.04 12.79
CA PHE A 64 1.61 12.93 13.05
C PHE A 64 2.10 14.36 13.30
N PRO A 65 1.52 15.38 12.65
CA PRO A 65 1.80 16.76 13.01
C PRO A 65 1.32 17.03 14.44
N ASP A 66 2.00 17.94 15.15
CA ASP A 66 1.55 18.39 16.47
C ASP A 66 0.16 19.04 16.35
N ASN A 67 -0.86 18.32 16.82
CA ASN A 67 -2.24 18.76 16.78
C ASN A 67 -2.73 19.37 18.10
N TYR A 68 -1.88 19.46 19.14
CA TYR A 68 -2.29 19.88 20.48
C TYR A 68 -3.09 21.19 20.47
N ASN A 69 -2.58 22.21 19.79
CA ASN A 69 -3.26 23.50 19.67
C ASN A 69 -4.62 23.41 18.96
N GLY A 70 -4.74 22.53 17.96
CA GLY A 70 -5.98 22.28 17.25
C GLY A 70 -7.00 21.53 18.12
N ALA A 71 -6.56 20.49 18.84
CA ALA A 71 -7.39 19.76 19.80
C ALA A 71 -7.89 20.69 20.91
N ARG A 72 -7.01 21.51 21.49
CA ARG A 72 -7.37 22.47 22.53
C ARG A 72 -8.41 23.48 22.04
N LYS A 73 -8.24 24.04 20.84
CA LYS A 73 -9.24 24.95 20.26
C LYS A 73 -10.59 24.27 20.01
N ARG A 74 -10.60 23.03 19.50
CA ARG A 74 -11.83 22.26 19.31
C ARG A 74 -12.54 22.04 20.64
N LEU A 75 -11.80 21.69 21.70
CA LEU A 75 -12.34 21.53 23.04
C LEU A 75 -12.98 22.82 23.55
N THR A 76 -12.25 23.94 23.54
CA THR A 76 -12.80 25.24 24.00
C THR A 76 -14.01 25.68 23.19
N ASN A 77 -14.04 25.40 21.88
CA ASN A 77 -15.20 25.71 21.06
C ASN A 77 -16.42 24.85 21.41
N ILE A 78 -16.21 23.58 21.79
CA ILE A 78 -17.28 22.69 22.25
C ILE A 78 -17.81 23.18 23.60
N GLU A 79 -16.93 23.50 24.55
CA GLU A 79 -17.30 24.07 25.87
C GLU A 79 -18.15 25.35 25.70
N ASN A 80 -17.66 26.30 24.91
CA ASN A 80 -18.41 27.54 24.60
C ASN A 80 -19.77 27.28 23.92
N LYS A 81 -19.88 26.21 23.14
CA LYS A 81 -21.14 25.83 22.50
C LYS A 81 -22.11 25.21 23.50
N MET A 82 -21.63 24.41 24.44
CA MET A 82 -22.41 23.86 25.55
C MET A 82 -22.95 24.98 26.45
N ASP A 83 -22.13 25.99 26.75
CA ASP A 83 -22.56 27.16 27.55
C ASP A 83 -23.65 27.98 26.87
N ARG A 84 -23.60 28.08 25.53
CA ARG A 84 -24.56 28.86 24.74
C ARG A 84 -25.86 28.10 24.46
N ASP A 85 -25.77 26.78 24.30
CA ASP A 85 -26.89 25.92 23.91
C ASP A 85 -27.06 24.75 24.90
N PRO A 86 -27.98 24.91 25.87
CA PRO A 86 -28.28 23.87 26.86
C PRO A 86 -28.78 22.55 26.25
N ALA A 87 -29.43 22.59 25.07
CA ALA A 87 -29.88 21.38 24.39
C ALA A 87 -28.70 20.60 23.78
N PHE A 88 -27.71 21.31 23.25
CA PHE A 88 -26.45 20.70 22.79
C PHE A 88 -25.64 20.10 23.95
N ALA A 89 -25.60 20.77 25.11
CA ALA A 89 -24.98 20.23 26.31
C ALA A 89 -25.67 18.93 26.80
N ALA A 90 -26.99 18.90 26.83
CA ALA A 90 -27.74 17.71 27.23
C ALA A 90 -27.53 16.52 26.29
N ALA A 91 -27.46 16.76 24.98
CA ALA A 91 -27.22 15.69 23.98
C ALA A 91 -25.81 15.09 24.07
N THR A 92 -24.81 15.88 24.47
CA THR A 92 -23.42 15.41 24.62
C THR A 92 -23.21 14.62 25.91
N ALA A 93 -23.89 14.98 27.01
CA ALA A 93 -23.89 14.21 28.26
C ALA A 93 -24.49 12.80 28.14
N GLN A 94 -25.32 12.56 27.12
CA GLN A 94 -25.92 11.23 26.85
C GLN A 94 -24.93 10.27 26.16
N ILE A 95 -23.85 10.77 25.55
CA ILE A 95 -22.84 9.97 24.84
C ILE A 95 -21.79 9.40 25.80
N GLU A 96 -21.63 10.01 26.99
CA GLU A 96 -20.73 9.54 28.05
C GLU A 96 -21.28 8.36 28.88
N ASN A 97 -22.52 7.93 28.66
CA ASN A 97 -23.14 6.79 29.34
C ASN A 97 -23.26 5.54 28.46
#